data_AF-A0A5N6U8D9-F1
#
_entry.id   AF-A0A5N6U8D9-F1
#
_cell.length_a   1.000
_cell.length_b   1.000
_cell.length_c   1.000
_cell.angle_alpha   90.00
_cell.angle_beta   90.00
_cell.angle_gamma   90.00
#
_symmetry.space_group_name_H-M   'P 1'
#
loop_
_entity.id
_entity.type
_entity.pdbx_description
1 polymer ?
#
loop_
_entity_poly.entity_id
_entity_poly.type
_entity_poly.pdbx_seq_one_letter_code
_entity_poly.pdbx_strand_id
1 'polypeptide(L)'
;MKIQVLTMSLGALFIGNAMACDTAANAWRDCEWFGTAPSCGWTNNEIGDTVDGWTLADWTKDKSSTAFCYKEQNQGSYGNCCGEYGSGCLSGYKRLWCKG
;
A
#
# COMPACT_ATOMS: atom_id res chain seq x y z
N MET A 1 -51.20 1.20 -5.77
CA MET A 1 -50.28 0.71 -4.73
C MET A 1 -48.95 1.42 -4.88
N LYS A 2 -48.44 2.04 -3.82
CA LYS A 2 -47.12 2.71 -3.78
C LYS A 2 -46.05 1.62 -3.64
N ILE A 3 -45.18 1.47 -4.64
CA ILE A 3 -43.98 0.64 -4.50
C ILE A 3 -42.85 1.58 -4.09
N GLN A 4 -42.39 1.38 -2.86
CA GLN A 4 -41.34 2.18 -2.23
C GLN A 4 -40.00 1.94 -2.94
N VAL A 5 -39.28 3.04 -3.12
CA VAL A 5 -37.95 3.10 -3.73
C VAL A 5 -36.94 2.45 -2.79
N LEU A 6 -36.27 1.39 -3.24
CA LEU A 6 -35.12 0.82 -2.53
C LEU A 6 -33.85 1.33 -3.21
N THR A 7 -33.44 2.55 -2.86
CA THR A 7 -32.13 3.09 -3.27
C THR A 7 -31.05 2.36 -2.48
N MET A 8 -30.42 1.34 -3.10
CA MET A 8 -29.14 0.81 -2.64
C MET A 8 -28.04 1.80 -3.00
N SER A 9 -27.85 2.82 -2.17
CA SER A 9 -26.66 3.67 -2.20
C SER A 9 -25.56 3.00 -1.36
N LEU A 10 -24.81 2.06 -1.95
CA LEU A 10 -23.56 1.56 -1.37
C LEU A 10 -22.41 1.66 -2.36
N GLY A 11 -21.56 2.64 -2.11
CA GLY A 11 -20.29 2.85 -2.77
C GLY A 11 -19.63 4.05 -2.12
N ALA A 12 -19.34 3.94 -0.82
CA ALA A 12 -18.45 4.90 -0.18
C ALA A 12 -17.14 4.88 -0.97
N LEU A 13 -16.86 5.97 -1.67
CA LEU A 13 -15.54 6.23 -2.24
C LEU A 13 -14.61 6.36 -1.03
N PHE A 14 -13.95 5.27 -0.67
CA PHE A 14 -12.83 5.32 0.26
C PHE A 14 -11.73 6.09 -0.44
N ILE A 15 -11.76 7.41 -0.28
CA ILE A 15 -10.57 8.24 -0.43
C ILE A 15 -9.70 7.83 0.76
N GLY A 16 -9.02 6.69 0.62
CA GLY A 16 -7.91 6.37 1.47
C GLY A 16 -6.91 7.48 1.25
N ASN A 17 -6.83 8.41 2.20
CA ASN A 17 -5.63 9.22 2.34
C ASN A 17 -4.55 8.22 2.73
N ALA A 18 -3.94 7.55 1.75
CA ALA A 18 -2.68 6.87 1.97
C ALA A 18 -1.74 8.03 2.29
N MET A 19 -1.44 8.22 3.57
CA MET A 19 -0.49 9.26 3.93
C MET A 19 0.82 8.82 3.29
N ALA A 20 1.31 9.63 2.35
CA ALA A 20 2.51 9.30 1.64
C ALA A 20 3.65 9.14 2.66
N CYS A 21 4.39 8.06 2.54
CA CYS A 21 5.46 7.69 3.44
C CYS A 21 6.81 7.78 2.74
N ASP A 22 7.88 7.93 3.49
CA ASP A 22 9.25 7.94 3.00
C ASP A 22 9.96 6.69 3.50
N THR A 23 10.78 6.07 2.64
CA THR A 23 11.62 4.94 3.06
C THR A 23 12.92 5.42 3.68
N ALA A 24 13.45 4.64 4.63
CA ALA A 24 14.67 4.91 5.40
C ALA A 24 15.80 5.58 4.57
N ALA A 25 16.13 5.10 3.38
CA ALA A 25 17.29 5.59 2.65
C ALA A 25 17.09 6.93 1.90
N ASN A 26 15.94 7.60 1.97
CA ASN A 26 15.54 8.67 1.03
C ASN A 26 15.69 8.26 -0.45
N ALA A 27 15.85 6.97 -0.73
CA ALA A 27 15.91 6.45 -2.10
C ALA A 27 14.56 6.60 -2.78
N TRP A 28 13.48 6.67 -1.99
CA TRP A 28 12.12 6.78 -2.45
C TRP A 28 11.32 7.67 -1.50
N ARG A 29 10.67 8.69 -2.07
CA ARG A 29 9.81 9.67 -1.39
C ARG A 29 8.37 9.47 -1.86
N ASP A 30 7.42 10.05 -1.14
CA ASP A 30 6.00 10.04 -1.51
C ASP A 30 5.49 8.62 -1.85
N CYS A 31 5.79 7.65 -0.97
CA CYS A 31 5.43 6.26 -1.12
C CYS A 31 4.04 5.94 -0.57
N GLU A 32 3.33 4.99 -1.20
CA GLU A 32 2.02 4.54 -0.75
C GLU A 32 1.92 3.02 -0.83
N TRP A 33 1.24 2.42 0.15
CA TRP A 33 0.92 1.00 0.15
C TRP A 33 -0.37 0.74 -0.63
N PHE A 34 -0.23 0.13 -1.80
CA PHE A 34 -1.33 -0.31 -2.64
C PHE A 34 -1.80 -1.70 -2.23
N GLY A 35 -3.11 -1.83 -2.01
CA GLY A 35 -3.79 -3.06 -1.61
C GLY A 35 -4.46 -2.93 -0.25
N THR A 36 -5.72 -3.36 -0.17
CA THR A 36 -6.56 -3.19 1.02
C THR A 36 -6.90 -4.55 1.62
N ALA A 37 -6.72 -4.70 2.93
CA ALA A 37 -7.11 -5.92 3.62
C ALA A 37 -8.65 -6.13 3.55
N PRO A 38 -9.14 -7.39 3.53
CA PRO A 38 -8.37 -8.63 3.64
C PRO A 38 -7.82 -9.17 2.32
N SER A 39 -8.24 -8.66 1.16
CA SER A 39 -7.76 -9.10 -0.16
C SER A 39 -7.02 -7.97 -0.89
N CYS A 40 -5.70 -7.99 -0.81
CA CYS A 40 -4.84 -6.88 -1.22
C CYS A 40 -4.45 -6.89 -2.70
N GLY A 41 -4.81 -7.95 -3.44
CA GLY A 41 -4.51 -8.12 -4.86
C GLY A 41 -3.06 -8.55 -5.15
N TRP A 42 -2.72 -8.50 -6.44
CA TRP A 42 -1.43 -8.93 -7.01
C TRP A 42 -0.97 -7.97 -8.11
N THR A 43 0.27 -8.13 -8.57
CA THR A 43 0.81 -7.39 -9.72
C THR A 43 1.72 -8.29 -10.54
N ASN A 44 1.84 -8.00 -11.84
CA ASN A 44 2.84 -8.60 -12.73
C ASN A 44 4.11 -7.74 -12.85
N ASN A 45 4.11 -6.52 -12.30
CA ASN A 45 5.28 -5.64 -12.26
C ASN A 45 6.31 -6.16 -11.25
N GLU A 46 7.59 -5.89 -11.53
CA GLU A 46 8.73 -6.21 -10.68
C GLU A 46 9.23 -4.98 -9.90
N ILE A 47 10.02 -5.21 -8.85
CA ILE A 47 10.62 -4.12 -8.08
C ILE A 47 11.52 -3.29 -9.01
N GLY A 48 11.31 -1.98 -9.03
CA GLY A 48 12.00 -1.03 -9.91
C GLY A 48 11.19 -0.65 -11.16
N ASP A 49 10.09 -1.34 -11.48
CA ASP A 49 9.23 -0.96 -12.59
C ASP A 49 8.50 0.36 -12.30
N THR A 50 8.49 1.25 -13.29
CA THR A 50 7.78 2.53 -13.22
C THR A 50 6.51 2.49 -14.07
N VAL A 51 5.38 2.84 -13.45
CA VAL A 51 4.06 2.95 -14.09
C VAL A 51 3.43 4.27 -13.67
N ASP A 52 3.05 5.10 -14.64
CA ASP A 52 2.40 6.41 -14.40
C ASP A 52 3.17 7.32 -13.41
N GLY A 53 4.50 7.28 -13.46
CA GLY A 53 5.37 8.09 -12.59
C GLY A 53 5.57 7.51 -11.17
N TRP A 54 5.00 6.34 -10.88
CA TRP A 54 5.22 5.61 -9.65
C TRP A 54 6.14 4.42 -9.89
N THR A 55 7.12 4.22 -9.02
CA THR A 55 8.03 3.08 -9.09
C THR A 55 7.72 2.08 -7.99
N LEU A 56 7.66 0.80 -8.34
CA LEU A 56 7.44 -0.28 -7.37
C LEU A 56 8.69 -0.47 -6.53
N ALA A 57 8.71 0.11 -5.33
CA ALA A 57 9.89 0.09 -4.46
C ALA A 57 10.00 -1.20 -3.65
N ASP A 58 8.87 -1.75 -3.20
CA ASP A 58 8.85 -3.02 -2.45
C ASP A 58 7.45 -3.67 -2.40
N TRP A 59 7.33 -4.85 -1.78
CA TRP A 59 6.08 -5.53 -1.50
C TRP A 59 6.18 -6.48 -0.29
N THR A 60 5.01 -6.99 0.14
CA THR A 60 4.89 -8.08 1.12
C THR A 60 4.55 -9.45 0.52
N LYS A 61 4.89 -9.68 -0.75
CA LYS A 61 4.65 -10.97 -1.46
C LYS A 61 5.35 -12.15 -0.79
N ASP A 62 6.60 -11.94 -0.42
CA ASP A 62 7.56 -12.96 0.04
C ASP A 62 8.04 -12.71 1.48
N LYS A 63 7.55 -11.64 2.11
CA LYS A 63 7.90 -11.24 3.48
C LYS A 63 6.72 -10.62 4.21
N SER A 64 6.70 -10.74 5.53
CA SER A 64 5.71 -10.06 6.37
C SER A 64 5.99 -8.56 6.46
N SER A 65 4.96 -7.79 6.81
CA SER A 65 5.14 -6.37 7.14
C SER A 65 6.11 -6.17 8.30
N THR A 66 6.10 -7.05 9.30
CA THR A 66 7.09 -7.02 10.40
C THR A 66 8.51 -7.15 9.90
N ALA A 67 8.78 -8.05 8.94
CA ALA A 67 10.10 -8.21 8.35
C ALA A 67 10.53 -6.98 7.54
N PHE A 68 9.60 -6.38 6.78
CA PHE A 68 9.82 -5.10 6.11
C PHE A 68 10.17 -3.99 7.11
N CYS A 69 9.34 -3.80 8.15
CA CYS A 69 9.54 -2.79 9.18
C CYS A 69 10.86 -2.96 9.93
N TYR A 70 11.23 -4.20 10.27
CA TYR A 70 12.51 -4.49 10.92
C TYR A 70 13.68 -4.09 10.02
N LYS A 71 13.62 -4.41 8.72
CA LYS A 71 14.64 -3.97 7.75
C LYS A 71 14.71 -2.45 7.66
N GLU A 72 13.55 -1.79 7.57
CA GLU A 72 13.44 -0.32 7.50
C GLU A 72 14.11 0.35 8.73
N GLN A 73 13.83 -0.14 9.94
CA GLN A 73 14.42 0.40 11.18
C GLN A 73 15.94 0.14 11.31
N ASN A 74 16.42 -1.05 10.92
CA ASN A 74 17.82 -1.43 11.10
C ASN A 74 18.76 -0.85 10.03
N GLN A 75 18.24 -0.31 8.93
CA GLN A 75 19.06 0.38 7.92
C GLN A 75 19.46 1.81 8.31
N GLY A 76 19.24 2.20 9.57
CA GLY A 76 19.84 3.40 10.16
C GLY A 76 19.19 4.72 9.72
N SER A 77 17.98 4.68 9.19
CA SER A 77 17.22 5.87 8.85
C SER A 77 15.72 5.62 9.05
N TYR A 78 15.02 6.58 9.64
CA TYR A 78 13.64 6.39 10.07
C TYR A 78 12.68 6.71 8.93
N GLY A 79 12.37 5.71 8.11
CA GLY A 79 11.19 5.80 7.25
C GLY A 79 9.91 5.66 8.07
N ASN A 80 8.78 6.16 7.56
CA ASN A 80 7.46 6.05 8.19
C ASN A 80 6.54 5.04 7.48
N CYS A 81 7.04 4.31 6.47
CA CYS A 81 6.23 3.39 5.68
C CYS A 81 5.73 2.18 6.46
N CYS A 82 6.42 1.79 7.54
CA CYS A 82 5.91 0.78 8.46
C CYS A 82 4.57 1.16 9.11
N GLY A 83 4.41 2.42 9.53
CA GLY A 83 3.19 2.90 10.19
C GLY A 83 1.98 2.91 9.27
N GLU A 84 2.21 3.25 8.00
CA GLU A 84 1.17 3.35 6.96
C GLU A 84 0.73 2.01 6.37
N TYR A 85 1.42 0.90 6.71
CA TYR A 85 1.06 -0.41 6.19
C TYR A 85 -0.37 -0.83 6.56
N GLY A 86 -0.79 -0.50 7.79
CA GLY A 86 -2.10 -0.84 8.33
C GLY A 86 -2.29 -2.35 8.56
N SER A 87 -3.48 -2.86 8.29
CA SER A 87 -3.81 -4.28 8.49
C SER A 87 -3.18 -5.20 7.45
N GLY A 88 -2.81 -6.42 7.87
CA GLY A 88 -2.31 -7.48 7.00
C GLY A 88 -3.37 -8.07 6.06
N CYS A 89 -2.90 -8.73 5.01
CA CYS A 89 -3.74 -9.36 3.99
C CYS A 89 -3.98 -10.83 4.32
N LEU A 90 -5.20 -11.33 4.13
CA LEU A 90 -5.50 -12.76 4.14
C LEU A 90 -5.25 -13.40 2.77
N SER A 91 -5.37 -12.63 1.70
CA SER A 91 -5.03 -13.04 0.33
C SER A 91 -4.31 -11.91 -0.41
N GLY A 92 -3.38 -12.28 -1.28
CA GLY A 92 -2.51 -11.34 -1.97
C GLY A 92 -1.49 -10.68 -1.04
N TYR A 93 -0.99 -9.53 -1.44
CA TYR A 93 0.01 -8.76 -0.69
C TYR A 93 -0.14 -7.27 -0.98
N LYS A 94 0.44 -6.42 -0.13
CA LYS A 94 0.52 -4.98 -0.40
C LYS A 94 1.80 -4.67 -1.20
N ARG A 95 1.72 -3.62 -2.01
CA ARG A 95 2.80 -3.16 -2.90
C ARG A 95 3.13 -1.72 -2.53
N LEU A 96 4.38 -1.42 -2.23
CA LEU A 96 4.83 -0.08 -1.92
C LEU A 96 5.28 0.60 -3.21
N TRP A 97 4.52 1.60 -3.64
CA TRP A 97 4.81 2.39 -4.83
C TRP A 97 5.25 3.78 -4.41
N CYS A 98 6.28 4.33 -5.02
CA CYS A 98 6.84 5.63 -4.65
C CYS A 98 7.01 6.55 -5.85
N LYS A 99 6.98 7.86 -5.62
CA LYS A 99 7.36 8.84 -6.65
C LYS A 99 8.86 9.13 -6.55
N GLY A 100 9.48 9.33 -7.70
CA GLY A 100 10.88 9.75 -7.83
C GLY A 100 11.05 11.25 -7.70
#